data_AF-A0A6B2LQ52-F1
#
_entry.id   AF-A0A6B2LQ52-F1
#
_cell.length_a   1.000
_cell.length_b   1.000
_cell.length_c   1.000
_cell.angle_alpha   90.00
_cell.angle_beta   90.00
_cell.angle_gamma   90.00
#
_symmetry.space_group_name_H-M   'P 1'
#
loop_
_entity.id
_entity.type
_entity.pdbx_description
1 polymer ?
#
loop_
_entity_poly.entity_id
_entity_poly.type
_entity_poly.pdbx_seq_one_letter_code
_entity_poly.pdbx_strand_id
1 'polypeptide(L)'
;MCIALLRFGLVLFHIRPPIAWTLTHIIHSAISFFILHWTKGSPFPHDNTKKDKLTIWEQIDNEKQYTPTKKVFTAIPIILFLIAIHENEYGALEFFWNVVSLAVVLFPKTPAFHRVRLFGINED
;
A
#
# COMPACT_ATOMS: atom_id res chain seq x y z
N MET A 1 0.51 -8.79 -2.73
CA MET A 1 -0.47 -9.57 -3.50
C MET A 1 -0.07 -9.56 -4.97
N CYS A 2 -0.15 -10.69 -5.69
CA CYS A 2 0.09 -10.72 -7.13
C CYS A 2 -0.96 -9.85 -7.84
N ILE A 3 -0.57 -8.64 -8.25
CA ILE A 3 -1.37 -7.75 -9.11
C ILE A 3 -1.91 -8.53 -10.31
N ALA A 4 -1.12 -9.47 -10.83
CA ALA A 4 -1.52 -10.39 -11.89
C ALA A 4 -2.73 -11.27 -11.55
N LEU A 5 -2.83 -11.83 -10.33
CA LEU A 5 -3.95 -12.69 -9.93
C LEU A 5 -5.25 -11.88 -9.78
N LEU A 6 -5.16 -10.69 -9.20
CA LEU A 6 -6.31 -9.78 -9.09
C LEU A 6 -6.80 -9.36 -10.49
N ARG A 7 -5.87 -8.98 -11.37
CA ARG A 7 -6.19 -8.59 -12.75
C ARG A 7 -6.81 -9.75 -13.52
N PHE A 8 -6.26 -10.95 -13.39
CA PHE A 8 -6.82 -12.15 -14.01
C PHE A 8 -8.28 -12.37 -13.57
N GLY A 9 -8.56 -12.27 -12.27
CA GLY A 9 -9.94 -12.34 -11.76
C GLY A 9 -10.86 -11.29 -12.36
N LEU A 10 -10.45 -10.01 -12.39
CA LEU A 10 -11.27 -8.93 -12.94
C LEU A 10 -11.58 -9.11 -14.43
N VAL A 11 -10.64 -9.68 -15.19
CA VAL A 11 -10.85 -10.05 -16.60
C VAL A 11 -11.89 -11.16 -16.73
N LEU A 12 -11.83 -12.20 -15.88
CA LEU A 12 -12.83 -13.28 -15.88
C LEU A 12 -14.25 -12.77 -15.61
N PHE A 13 -14.40 -11.75 -14.76
CA PHE A 13 -15.69 -11.10 -14.47
C PHE A 13 -16.09 -10.00 -15.49
N HIS A 14 -15.37 -9.87 -16.61
CA HIS A 14 -15.67 -8.92 -17.69
C HIS A 14 -15.77 -7.46 -17.23
N ILE A 15 -15.00 -7.08 -16.21
CA ILE A 15 -14.93 -5.69 -15.77
C ILE A 15 -14.20 -4.87 -16.83
N ARG A 16 -14.78 -3.74 -17.23
CA ARG A 16 -14.19 -2.86 -18.24
C ARG A 16 -12.77 -2.43 -17.83
N PRO A 17 -11.79 -2.40 -18.75
CA PRO A 17 -10.39 -2.10 -18.43
C PRO A 17 -10.17 -0.83 -17.58
N PRO A 18 -10.84 0.31 -17.85
CA PRO A 18 -10.65 1.54 -17.07
C PRO A 18 -10.99 1.34 -15.58
N ILE A 19 -12.18 0.79 -15.30
CA ILE A 19 -12.65 0.49 -13.94
C ILE A 19 -11.77 -0.57 -13.28
N ALA A 20 -11.37 -1.59 -14.04
CA ALA A 20 -10.53 -2.66 -13.53
C ALA A 20 -9.18 -2.14 -13.01
N TRP A 21 -8.60 -1.11 -13.62
CA TRP A 21 -7.35 -0.51 -13.14
C TRP A 21 -7.52 0.28 -11.84
N THR A 22 -8.59 1.07 -11.73
CA THR A 22 -8.93 1.77 -10.49
C THR A 22 -9.15 0.79 -9.33
N LEU A 23 -9.92 -0.29 -9.57
CA LEU A 23 -10.11 -1.34 -8.57
C LEU A 23 -8.80 -2.04 -8.20
N THR A 24 -7.94 -2.31 -9.18
CA THR A 24 -6.63 -2.92 -8.94
C THR A 24 -5.78 -2.03 -8.02
N HIS A 25 -5.74 -0.72 -8.28
CA HIS A 25 -4.99 0.23 -7.49
C HIS A 25 -5.53 0.36 -6.06
N ILE A 26 -6.85 0.48 -5.90
CA ILE A 26 -7.50 0.59 -4.57
C ILE A 26 -7.28 -0.68 -3.75
N ILE A 27 -7.56 -1.86 -4.31
CA ILE A 27 -7.43 -3.14 -3.61
C ILE A 27 -5.96 -3.39 -3.25
N HIS A 28 -5.03 -3.13 -4.18
CA HIS A 28 -3.60 -3.24 -3.89
C HIS A 28 -3.19 -2.31 -2.74
N SER A 29 -3.64 -1.06 -2.76
CA SER A 29 -3.31 -0.07 -1.72
C SER A 29 -3.87 -0.47 -0.36
N ALA A 30 -5.12 -0.94 -0.30
CA ALA A 30 -5.76 -1.40 0.94
C ALA A 30 -5.00 -2.58 1.56
N ILE A 31 -4.66 -3.58 0.76
CA ILE A 31 -3.93 -4.76 1.23
C ILE A 31 -2.50 -4.40 1.63
N SER A 32 -1.81 -3.59 0.83
CA SER A 32 -0.48 -3.09 1.16
C SER A 32 -0.48 -2.29 2.46
N PHE A 33 -1.49 -1.44 2.67
CA PHE A 33 -1.65 -0.69 3.92
C PHE A 33 -1.86 -1.64 5.10
N PHE A 34 -2.76 -2.62 4.98
CA PHE A 34 -3.01 -3.60 6.04
C PHE A 34 -1.73 -4.35 6.42
N ILE A 35 -1.03 -4.92 5.44
CA ILE A 35 0.19 -5.70 5.71
C ILE A 35 1.30 -4.81 6.29
N LEU A 36 1.57 -3.66 5.66
CA LEU A 36 2.76 -2.87 6.00
C LEU A 36 2.55 -1.94 7.20
N HIS A 37 1.36 -1.37 7.36
CA HIS A 37 1.10 -0.30 8.32
C HIS A 37 0.09 -0.69 9.42
N TRP A 38 -0.63 -1.80 9.28
CA TRP A 38 -1.54 -2.28 10.32
C TRP A 38 -0.97 -3.47 11.11
N THR A 39 -0.37 -4.45 10.42
CA THR A 39 0.23 -5.62 11.07
C THR A 39 1.47 -5.24 11.88
N LYS A 40 1.47 -5.59 13.17
CA LYS A 40 2.59 -5.43 14.12
C LYS A 40 3.20 -6.77 14.51
N GLY A 41 4.39 -6.73 15.11
CA GLY A 41 5.06 -7.89 15.72
C GLY A 41 5.88 -8.74 14.76
N SER A 42 6.48 -9.79 15.30
CA SER A 42 7.29 -10.76 14.56
C SER A 42 6.47 -12.03 14.28
N PRO A 43 6.54 -12.62 13.08
CA PRO A 43 5.94 -13.94 12.82
C PRO A 43 6.67 -15.07 13.57
N PHE A 44 7.84 -14.82 14.16
CA PHE A 44 8.64 -15.81 14.90
C PHE A 44 8.72 -15.45 16.40
N PRO A 45 8.23 -16.34 17.31
CA PRO A 45 8.09 -16.04 18.74
C PRO A 45 9.38 -15.82 19.54
N HIS A 46 10.56 -16.13 18.99
CA HIS A 46 11.83 -16.07 19.73
C HIS A 46 12.59 -14.76 19.56
N ASP A 47 12.11 -13.84 18.70
CA ASP A 47 12.80 -12.61 18.36
C ASP A 47 12.03 -11.36 18.86
N ASN A 48 12.19 -11.08 20.15
CA ASN A 48 12.21 -9.72 20.74
C ASN A 48 10.86 -8.98 20.98
N THR A 49 10.53 -8.84 22.26
CA THR A 49 9.53 -7.91 22.85
C THR A 49 9.59 -6.46 22.36
N LYS A 50 10.71 -6.05 21.73
CA LYS A 50 10.88 -4.71 21.14
C LYS A 50 10.17 -4.52 19.80
N LYS A 51 9.95 -5.59 19.02
CA LYS A 51 9.30 -5.52 17.69
C LYS A 51 7.78 -5.61 17.75
N ASP A 52 7.22 -5.99 18.89
CA ASP A 52 5.78 -6.18 19.10
C ASP A 52 4.96 -4.91 18.85
N LYS A 53 5.56 -3.73 19.05
CA LYS A 53 4.90 -2.44 18.83
C LYS A 53 5.11 -1.86 17.42
N LEU A 54 6.06 -2.41 16.66
CA LEU A 54 6.44 -1.91 15.34
C LEU A 54 5.62 -2.61 14.25
N THR A 55 5.15 -1.82 13.30
CA THR A 55 4.54 -2.32 12.06
C THR A 55 5.59 -3.00 11.18
N ILE A 56 5.15 -3.86 10.25
CA ILE A 56 6.07 -4.50 9.29
C ILE A 56 6.87 -3.44 8.51
N TRP A 57 6.24 -2.33 8.11
CA TRP A 57 6.93 -1.22 7.45
C TRP A 57 8.09 -0.68 8.28
N GLU A 58 7.86 -0.44 9.56
CA GLU A 58 8.88 0.08 10.48
C GLU A 58 10.01 -0.94 10.64
N GLN A 59 9.71 -2.22 10.72
CA GLN A 59 10.72 -3.27 10.89
C GLN A 59 11.65 -3.46 9.68
N ILE A 60 11.22 -3.11 8.46
CA ILE A 60 12.04 -3.27 7.24
C ILE A 60 13.39 -2.57 7.38
N ASP A 61 14.46 -3.29 7.00
CA ASP A 61 15.84 -2.81 6.96
C ASP A 61 16.33 -2.18 8.27
N ASN A 62 15.87 -2.71 9.42
CA ASN A 62 16.18 -2.21 10.76
C ASN A 62 15.78 -0.74 10.93
N GLU A 63 14.55 -0.40 10.54
CA GLU A 63 13.95 0.94 10.68
C GLU A 63 14.62 2.04 9.85
N LYS A 64 15.64 1.71 9.05
CA LYS A 64 16.32 2.67 8.18
C LYS A 64 15.35 3.19 7.12
N GLN A 65 15.29 4.51 6.98
CA GLN A 65 14.50 5.16 5.94
C GLN A 65 15.24 5.18 4.59
N TYR A 66 14.49 5.37 3.50
CA TYR A 66 15.03 5.55 2.15
C TYR A 66 15.91 4.42 1.59
N THR A 67 15.76 3.20 2.11
CA THR A 67 16.46 2.01 1.62
C THR A 67 15.92 1.55 0.26
N PRO A 68 16.68 0.75 -0.51
CA PRO A 68 16.21 0.21 -1.78
C PRO A 68 14.87 -0.53 -1.66
N THR A 69 14.71 -1.35 -0.63
CA THR A 69 13.46 -2.09 -0.34
C THR A 69 12.27 -1.15 -0.16
N LYS A 70 12.41 -0.14 0.70
CA LYS A 70 11.35 0.86 0.96
C LYS A 70 11.04 1.68 -0.29
N LYS A 71 12.03 2.01 -1.12
CA LYS A 71 11.83 2.69 -2.40
C LYS A 71 11.01 1.85 -3.36
N VAL A 72 11.26 0.55 -3.47
CA VAL A 72 10.46 -0.37 -4.29
C VAL A 72 9.01 -0.42 -3.80
N PHE A 73 8.78 -0.63 -2.50
CA PHE A 73 7.43 -0.61 -1.94
C PHE A 73 6.70 0.72 -2.09
N THR A 74 7.44 1.83 -2.19
CA THR A 74 6.88 3.16 -2.46
C THR A 74 6.56 3.35 -3.94
N ALA A 75 7.40 2.84 -4.84
CA ALA A 75 7.25 2.98 -6.28
C ALA A 75 6.06 2.17 -6.84
N ILE A 76 5.80 0.96 -6.32
CA ILE A 76 4.71 0.08 -6.82
C ILE A 76 3.34 0.79 -6.88
N PRO A 77 2.80 1.39 -5.79
CA PRO A 77 1.50 2.07 -5.86
C PRO A 77 1.55 3.32 -6.76
N ILE A 78 2.69 4.01 -6.87
CA ILE A 78 2.84 5.17 -7.77
C ILE A 78 2.72 4.72 -9.23
N ILE A 79 3.41 3.66 -9.62
CA ILE A 79 3.35 3.12 -10.99
C ILE A 79 1.92 2.64 -11.28
N LEU A 80 1.29 1.96 -10.33
CA LEU A 80 -0.08 1.46 -10.48
C LEU A 80 -1.10 2.59 -10.61
N PHE A 81 -0.92 3.68 -9.85
CA PHE A 81 -1.68 4.92 -9.99
C PHE A 81 -1.55 5.52 -11.40
N LEU A 82 -0.31 5.65 -11.90
CA LEU A 82 -0.05 6.22 -13.23
C LEU A 82 -0.71 5.41 -14.35
N ILE A 83 -0.65 4.08 -14.26
CA ILE A 83 -1.34 3.19 -15.20
C ILE A 83 -2.85 3.40 -15.08
N ALA A 84 -3.40 3.46 -13.87
CA ALA A 84 -4.84 3.61 -13.67
C ALA A 84 -5.38 4.93 -14.24
N ILE A 85 -4.72 6.06 -14.01
CA ILE A 85 -5.20 7.33 -14.54
C ILE A 85 -5.07 7.43 -16.06
N HIS A 86 -4.05 6.80 -16.65
CA HIS A 86 -3.85 6.78 -18.09
C HIS A 86 -4.94 5.96 -18.80
N GLU A 87 -5.25 4.78 -18.27
CA GLU A 87 -6.26 3.87 -18.83
C GLU A 87 -7.70 4.36 -18.64
N ASN A 88 -7.92 5.27 -17.69
CA ASN A 88 -9.21 5.94 -17.49
C ASN A 88 -9.33 7.26 -18.27
N GLU A 89 -8.39 7.57 -19.16
CA GLU A 89 -8.37 8.84 -19.91
C GLU A 89 -8.54 10.07 -18.99
N TYR A 90 -8.02 10.00 -17.77
CA TYR A 90 -8.12 11.06 -16.77
C TYR A 90 -9.55 11.42 -16.33
N GLY A 91 -10.48 10.46 -16.35
CA GLY A 91 -11.82 10.60 -15.77
C GLY A 91 -11.78 11.13 -14.33
N ALA A 92 -12.55 12.19 -14.05
CA ALA A 92 -12.44 12.94 -12.80
C ALA A 92 -12.74 12.11 -11.55
N LEU A 93 -13.75 11.23 -11.62
CA LEU A 93 -14.16 10.41 -10.49
C LEU A 93 -13.11 9.34 -10.16
N GLU A 94 -12.62 8.63 -11.18
CA GLU A 94 -11.57 7.63 -11.04
C GLU A 94 -10.27 8.27 -10.59
N PHE A 95 -9.92 9.43 -11.14
CA PHE A 95 -8.75 10.20 -10.70
C PHE A 95 -8.82 10.51 -9.21
N PHE A 96 -9.96 11.03 -8.72
CA PHE A 96 -10.16 11.33 -7.30
C PHE A 96 -9.91 10.10 -6.43
N TRP A 97 -10.56 8.97 -6.72
CA TRP A 97 -10.39 7.74 -5.93
C TRP A 97 -8.96 7.20 -5.97
N ASN A 98 -8.31 7.26 -7.12
CA ASN A 98 -6.92 6.86 -7.28
C ASN A 98 -5.98 7.77 -6.46
N VAL A 99 -6.20 9.09 -6.44
CA VAL A 99 -5.39 10.02 -5.62
C VAL A 99 -5.60 9.77 -4.13
N VAL A 100 -6.84 9.60 -3.67
CA VAL A 100 -7.14 9.30 -2.26
C VAL A 100 -6.46 8.00 -1.84
N SER A 101 -6.59 6.94 -2.66
CA SER A 101 -5.94 5.66 -2.42
C SER A 101 -4.40 5.79 -2.35
N LEU A 102 -3.80 6.57 -3.25
CA LEU A 102 -2.37 6.80 -3.27
C LEU A 102 -1.90 7.56 -2.00
N ALA A 103 -2.63 8.60 -1.59
CA ALA A 103 -2.30 9.39 -0.41
C ALA A 103 -2.32 8.52 0.86
N VAL A 104 -3.37 7.71 1.05
CA VAL A 104 -3.51 6.82 2.21
C VAL A 104 -2.34 5.82 2.31
N VAL A 105 -1.85 5.29 1.19
CA VAL A 105 -0.75 4.30 1.21
C VAL A 105 0.64 4.94 1.21
N LEU A 106 0.78 6.21 0.81
CA LEU A 106 2.07 6.91 0.77
C LEU A 106 2.38 7.70 2.03
N PHE A 107 1.40 8.37 2.65
CA PHE A 107 1.67 9.18 3.86
C PHE A 107 2.36 8.39 4.97
N PRO A 108 1.92 7.18 5.33
CA PRO A 108 2.57 6.37 6.37
C PRO A 108 3.97 5.88 6.01
N LYS A 109 4.38 5.98 4.73
CA LYS A 109 5.73 5.62 4.28
C LYS A 109 6.75 6.73 4.48
N THR A 110 6.30 7.96 4.71
CA THR A 110 7.19 9.10 4.91
C THR A 110 7.84 9.07 6.30
N PRO A 111 9.04 9.66 6.49
CA PRO A 111 9.67 9.72 7.80
C PRO A 111 8.87 10.50 8.84
N ALA A 112 8.03 11.44 8.41
CA ALA A 112 7.14 12.21 9.29
C ALA A 112 6.14 11.32 10.04
N PHE A 113 5.80 10.16 9.48
CA PHE A 113 4.92 9.17 10.08
C PHE A 113 5.67 8.01 10.74
N HIS A 114 6.99 8.12 10.95
CA HIS A 114 7.72 7.07 11.63
C HIS A 114 7.22 6.92 13.08
N ARG A 115 6.70 5.74 13.43
CA ARG A 115 6.08 5.44 14.73
C ARG A 115 4.82 6.26 15.03
N VAL A 116 4.28 6.97 14.04
CA VAL A 116 3.01 7.69 14.13
C VAL A 116 1.98 6.94 13.30
N ARG A 117 0.85 6.62 13.92
CA ARG A 117 -0.23 5.91 13.22
C ARG A 117 -1.08 6.92 12.47
N LEU A 118 -1.54 6.54 11.28
CA LEU A 118 -2.50 7.36 10.54
C LEU A 118 -3.76 7.50 11.40
N PHE A 119 -4.09 8.72 11.81
CA PHE A 119 -5.19 9.05 12.73
C PHE A 119 -5.08 8.49 14.17
N GLY A 120 -3.90 8.04 14.59
CA GLY A 120 -3.70 7.50 15.94
C GLY A 120 -4.39 6.17 16.23
N ILE A 121 -4.79 5.43 15.19
CA ILE A 121 -5.43 4.12 15.33
C ILE A 121 -4.35 3.04 15.52
N ASN A 122 -4.57 2.05 16.40
CA ASN A 122 -3.63 0.95 16.69
C ASN A 122 -2.31 1.45 17.33
N GLU A 123 -2.40 2.23 18.40
CA GLU A 123 -1.25 2.81 19.14
C GLU A 123 -0.74 1.97 20.32
N ASP A 124 -1.41 0.87 20.64
CA ASP A 124 -1.10 -0.06 21.75
C ASP A 124 0.35 -0.59 21.75
#